data_AF-A0AAV5QG60-F1
#
_entry.id   AF-A0AAV5QG60-F1
#
_cell.length_a   1.000
_cell.length_b   1.000
_cell.length_c   1.000
_cell.angle_alpha   90.00
_cell.angle_beta   90.00
_cell.angle_gamma   90.00
#
_symmetry.space_group_name_H-M   'P 1'
#
loop_
_entity.id
_entity.type
_entity.pdbx_description
1 polymer ?
#
loop_
_entity_poly.entity_id
_entity_poly.type
_entity_poly.pdbx_seq_one_letter_code
_entity_poly.pdbx_strand_id
1 'polypeptide(L)'
;MVSRITDRPIIIRRSSRSSSRSRSSSRTRSKSQYRGSDSETDIFPPTSVPGASATHHPKILTIDYLFDNTLPTYFMLQEILSLTEKLKISKWKHLIKTYGKEVAVANTKLKRISGALTNAIYKVEFDLKELDNQNSNPAPLLLRVYGPNVSSVIDREYELSILTRLSHHNIGAKLLGCFSNGRFEQWLNHTAPLTRDLMRDDRVSHTIARRMRELHEGIPLTNDEINNGSIVWSNIEKWMGYVKDFVALQREKKKLDEETLFDEYQVFGTSFEEFAETVNVYKQWLFAKYGGEEGLKSRLVFCHNDTQYGNLLLTYPTTLSEKRPSSSKNESKEDHIDMCNPNSHKASLTDSLIFKSLRAIPTPEDRKLIVIDFEYSGPNVAAYDIADHLCEWMADYHDPDRPHYLDQKSYPTVEEQLAFVGSYVGAAPLGKIPLGVLEKDHYSDANKNNNNGDGDDDLALVTKRLYNEIVYWRPAAHISWCLWGIVQSPSFCLQPENDPVTSSNLPDDGTYKVVSDLKDLQINNNNNNSEEMEEEVGGDTDTFDYFRYSNNKAGLVWNDLFELGVVDREKFDIKGEEGVKFYGAGLFEV
;
A
#
# COMPACT_ATOMS: atom_id res chain seq x y z
N MET A 1 53.30 -36.24 -47.54
CA MET A 1 52.09 -37.07 -47.34
C MET A 1 50.89 -36.15 -47.50
N VAL A 2 50.39 -35.93 -48.73
CA VAL A 2 49.33 -36.69 -49.43
C VAL A 2 48.00 -36.61 -48.64
N SER A 3 46.83 -36.21 -49.14
CA SER A 3 46.35 -35.54 -50.36
C SER A 3 44.86 -35.22 -50.14
N ARG A 4 44.29 -34.35 -51.00
CA ARG A 4 42.88 -33.94 -51.12
C ARG A 4 41.88 -35.11 -51.36
N ILE A 5 40.57 -34.77 -51.29
CA ILE A 5 39.42 -35.13 -52.19
C ILE A 5 38.14 -35.44 -51.35
N THR A 6 37.19 -34.49 -51.26
CA THR A 6 35.82 -34.45 -51.86
C THR A 6 34.92 -35.65 -51.57
N ASP A 7 33.73 -35.41 -50.99
CA ASP A 7 32.44 -35.59 -51.68
C ASP A 7 31.22 -35.39 -50.75
N ARG A 8 30.23 -34.64 -51.26
CA ARG A 8 28.86 -34.57 -50.74
C ARG A 8 28.05 -35.73 -51.30
N PRO A 9 26.99 -36.17 -50.59
CA PRO A 9 25.78 -36.63 -51.25
C PRO A 9 24.59 -35.72 -50.96
N ILE A 10 23.92 -35.36 -52.06
CA ILE A 10 22.58 -34.80 -52.16
C ILE A 10 21.58 -35.96 -51.99
N ILE A 11 20.57 -35.82 -51.12
CA ILE A 11 19.38 -36.69 -51.16
C ILE A 11 18.11 -35.86 -51.31
N ILE A 12 17.30 -36.34 -52.24
CA ILE A 12 16.19 -35.73 -52.96
C ILE A 12 14.88 -35.91 -52.19
N ARG A 13 14.08 -34.84 -52.14
CA ARG A 13 12.67 -34.87 -51.74
C ARG A 13 11.84 -35.70 -52.73
N ARG A 14 10.97 -36.56 -52.22
CA ARG A 14 9.75 -37.00 -52.93
C ARG A 14 8.51 -36.58 -52.16
N SER A 15 7.71 -35.75 -52.82
CA SER A 15 6.33 -35.40 -52.49
C SER A 15 5.37 -36.49 -52.97
N SER A 16 4.29 -36.74 -52.24
CA SER A 16 3.03 -37.22 -52.79
C SER A 16 1.92 -36.24 -52.42
N ARG A 17 1.29 -35.69 -53.47
CA ARG A 17 0.10 -34.84 -53.47
C ARG A 17 -1.16 -35.70 -53.46
N SER A 18 -2.22 -35.17 -52.86
CA SER A 18 -3.59 -35.13 -53.42
C SER A 18 -4.34 -33.98 -52.70
N SER A 19 -4.59 -32.82 -53.33
CA SER A 19 -5.75 -32.45 -54.17
C SER A 19 -7.08 -32.89 -53.54
N SER A 20 -8.11 -32.06 -53.29
CA SER A 20 -8.51 -30.79 -53.92
C SER A 20 -9.85 -30.32 -53.31
N ARG A 21 -10.09 -28.99 -53.25
CA ARG A 21 -11.25 -28.24 -53.82
C ARG A 21 -11.62 -26.95 -53.06
N SER A 22 -11.11 -25.83 -53.58
CA SER A 22 -11.80 -24.60 -54.03
C SER A 22 -13.14 -24.13 -53.41
N ARG A 23 -13.18 -22.83 -53.01
CA ARG A 23 -14.17 -21.76 -53.35
C ARG A 23 -13.75 -20.45 -52.66
N SER A 24 -13.23 -19.45 -53.39
CA SER A 24 -13.90 -18.31 -54.06
C SER A 24 -13.98 -17.02 -53.21
N SER A 25 -13.10 -16.07 -53.57
CA SER A 25 -13.25 -14.61 -53.66
C SER A 25 -14.20 -13.84 -52.71
N SER A 26 -13.64 -12.82 -52.05
CA SER A 26 -14.09 -11.42 -52.25
C SER A 26 -13.01 -10.42 -51.82
N ARG A 27 -12.73 -9.47 -52.72
CA ARG A 27 -11.93 -8.27 -52.51
C ARG A 27 -12.87 -7.17 -52.02
N THR A 28 -12.48 -6.43 -50.99
CA THR A 28 -12.94 -5.05 -50.78
C THR A 28 -11.75 -4.15 -50.48
N ARG A 29 -11.63 -3.11 -51.31
CA ARG A 29 -10.71 -1.97 -51.17
C ARG A 29 -11.19 -1.10 -50.01
N SER A 30 -10.27 -0.62 -49.17
CA SER A 30 -10.46 0.63 -48.43
C SER A 30 -9.36 1.63 -48.80
N LYS A 31 -9.78 2.88 -48.94
CA LYS A 31 -8.99 4.05 -49.34
C LYS A 31 -8.24 4.64 -48.13
N SER A 32 -7.16 5.32 -48.49
CA SER A 32 -6.26 6.18 -47.71
C SER A 32 -6.94 7.37 -46.99
N GLN A 33 -6.20 7.91 -46.00
CA GLN A 33 -6.30 9.20 -45.25
C GLN A 33 -6.71 9.00 -43.77
N TYR A 34 -6.04 9.49 -42.73
CA TYR A 34 -5.06 10.57 -42.53
C TYR A 34 -4.06 10.18 -41.41
N ARG A 35 -2.80 10.65 -41.51
CA ARG A 35 -1.81 10.66 -40.43
C ARG A 35 -2.24 11.68 -39.35
N GLY A 36 -2.38 11.23 -38.12
CA GLY A 36 -2.45 12.06 -36.91
C GLY A 36 -1.49 11.47 -35.88
N SER A 37 -0.67 12.31 -35.28
CA SER A 37 0.35 12.02 -34.28
C SER A 37 -0.24 11.43 -33.00
N ASP A 38 0.29 10.29 -32.55
CA ASP A 38 0.02 9.73 -31.23
C ASP A 38 0.69 10.60 -30.15
N SER A 39 -0.11 11.40 -29.45
CA SER A 39 0.23 11.94 -28.14
C SER A 39 -0.29 10.98 -27.08
N GLU A 40 0.60 10.24 -26.43
CA GLU A 40 0.31 9.41 -25.27
C GLU A 40 0.05 10.31 -24.04
N THR A 41 -1.18 10.81 -23.89
CA THR A 41 -1.69 11.33 -22.61
C THR A 41 -3.19 11.09 -22.53
N ASP A 42 -3.60 9.85 -22.30
CA ASP A 42 -4.97 9.54 -21.85
C ASP A 42 -4.88 8.44 -20.79
N ILE A 43 -4.74 8.87 -19.54
CA ILE A 43 -4.84 8.00 -18.36
C ILE A 43 -6.28 8.16 -17.85
N PHE A 44 -7.08 7.11 -18.03
CA PHE A 44 -8.51 6.92 -17.66
C PHE A 44 -9.57 7.49 -18.62
N PRO A 45 -10.23 6.66 -19.44
CA PRO A 45 -11.54 6.98 -20.01
C PRO A 45 -12.64 6.85 -18.93
N PRO A 46 -13.83 7.46 -19.12
CA PRO A 46 -14.92 7.37 -18.16
C PRO A 46 -15.43 5.93 -18.03
N THR A 47 -15.93 5.64 -16.83
CA THR A 47 -16.51 4.40 -16.34
C THR A 47 -17.33 3.62 -17.37
N SER A 48 -16.94 2.36 -17.58
CA SER A 48 -17.66 1.41 -18.44
C SER A 48 -19.03 1.06 -17.88
N VAL A 49 -20.03 1.13 -18.75
CA VAL A 49 -21.40 0.62 -18.57
C VAL A 49 -21.36 -0.89 -18.20
N PRO A 50 -22.18 -1.39 -17.27
CA PRO A 50 -22.21 -2.81 -16.94
C PRO A 50 -22.78 -3.61 -18.12
N GLY A 51 -21.96 -4.42 -18.77
CA GLY A 51 -22.39 -5.29 -19.87
C GLY A 51 -21.34 -5.69 -20.92
N ALA A 52 -20.04 -5.49 -20.68
CA ALA A 52 -19.01 -5.90 -21.63
C ALA A 52 -18.36 -7.24 -21.25
N SER A 53 -18.40 -8.18 -22.21
CA SER A 53 -17.81 -9.52 -22.16
C SER A 53 -16.33 -9.52 -21.74
N ALA A 54 -15.93 -10.55 -20.96
CA ALA A 54 -14.58 -10.76 -20.45
C ALA A 54 -13.49 -10.54 -21.52
N THR A 55 -12.84 -9.39 -21.46
CA THR A 55 -11.63 -9.11 -22.22
C THR A 55 -10.50 -9.95 -21.65
N HIS A 56 -9.93 -10.85 -22.45
CA HIS A 56 -8.73 -11.62 -22.09
C HIS A 56 -7.56 -10.67 -21.80
N HIS A 57 -7.31 -10.38 -20.53
CA HIS A 57 -6.11 -9.67 -20.10
C HIS A 57 -4.90 -10.62 -20.14
N PRO A 58 -3.71 -10.12 -20.50
CA PRO A 58 -2.51 -10.95 -20.57
C PRO A 58 -2.15 -11.47 -19.17
N LYS A 59 -2.08 -12.80 -19.03
CA LYS A 59 -1.63 -13.46 -17.79
C LYS A 59 -0.23 -12.94 -17.41
N ILE A 60 -0.08 -12.40 -16.21
CA ILE A 60 1.23 -12.02 -15.65
C ILE A 60 2.12 -13.25 -15.66
N LEU A 61 3.34 -13.11 -16.16
CA LEU A 61 4.30 -14.20 -16.24
C LEU A 61 5.01 -14.35 -14.90
N THR A 62 4.97 -15.56 -14.36
CA THR A 62 5.71 -15.98 -13.17
C THR A 62 6.69 -17.08 -13.57
N ILE A 63 7.93 -16.98 -13.10
CA ILE A 63 8.96 -18.00 -13.32
C ILE A 63 9.51 -18.48 -11.98
N ASP A 64 9.88 -19.75 -11.92
CA ASP A 64 10.60 -20.28 -10.76
C ASP A 64 12.09 -19.92 -10.90
N TYR A 65 12.50 -18.88 -10.17
CA TYR A 65 13.87 -18.37 -10.13
C TYR A 65 14.12 -17.62 -8.82
N LEU A 66 15.20 -17.96 -8.14
CA LEU A 66 15.67 -17.28 -6.93
C LEU A 66 16.73 -16.24 -7.30
N PHE A 67 16.43 -14.97 -7.11
CA PHE A 67 17.34 -13.86 -7.36
C PHE A 67 18.24 -13.59 -6.16
N ASP A 68 19.56 -13.60 -6.36
CA ASP A 68 20.52 -13.29 -5.31
C ASP A 68 20.91 -11.81 -5.36
N ASN A 69 20.34 -11.04 -4.43
CA ASN A 69 20.61 -9.60 -4.33
C ASN A 69 21.87 -9.26 -3.50
N THR A 70 22.66 -10.27 -3.09
CA THR A 70 23.96 -10.11 -2.42
C THR A 70 25.14 -10.12 -3.39
N LEU A 71 24.89 -10.45 -4.66
CA LEU A 71 25.91 -10.48 -5.70
C LEU A 71 26.52 -9.09 -5.96
N PRO A 72 27.78 -9.02 -6.43
CA PRO A 72 28.33 -7.77 -6.94
C PRO A 72 27.46 -7.20 -8.07
N THR A 73 27.35 -5.86 -8.14
CA THR A 73 26.42 -5.13 -9.02
C THR A 73 26.46 -5.60 -10.48
N TYR A 74 27.64 -5.90 -11.01
CA TYR A 74 27.79 -6.40 -12.38
C TYR A 74 27.02 -7.71 -12.62
N PHE A 75 27.10 -8.67 -11.71
CA PHE A 75 26.41 -9.95 -11.82
C PHE A 75 24.90 -9.78 -11.57
N MET A 76 24.51 -8.95 -10.61
CA MET A 76 23.09 -8.60 -10.40
C MET A 76 22.45 -8.05 -11.68
N LEU A 77 23.12 -7.12 -12.37
CA LEU A 77 22.60 -6.55 -13.62
C LEU A 77 22.44 -7.59 -14.73
N GLN A 78 23.34 -8.58 -14.80
CA GLN A 78 23.19 -9.70 -15.75
C GLN A 78 21.96 -10.55 -15.46
N GLU A 79 21.72 -10.86 -14.18
CA GLU A 79 20.54 -11.61 -13.76
C GLU A 79 19.26 -10.82 -14.05
N ILE A 80 19.23 -9.52 -13.69
CA ILE A 80 18.09 -8.62 -13.96
C ILE A 80 17.76 -8.62 -15.45
N LEU A 81 18.74 -8.40 -16.33
CA LEU A 81 18.50 -8.38 -17.77
C LEU A 81 17.99 -9.74 -18.28
N SER A 82 18.54 -10.85 -17.78
CA SER A 82 18.10 -12.20 -18.13
C SER A 82 16.66 -12.48 -17.67
N LEU A 83 16.28 -11.99 -16.48
CA LEU A 83 14.93 -12.08 -15.95
C LEU A 83 13.94 -11.28 -16.79
N THR A 84 14.29 -10.04 -17.17
CA THR A 84 13.41 -9.20 -18.00
C THR A 84 13.13 -9.83 -19.38
N GLU A 85 14.08 -10.59 -19.93
CA GLU A 85 13.90 -11.38 -21.16
C GLU A 85 12.95 -12.56 -20.94
N LYS A 86 13.20 -13.39 -19.92
CA LYS A 86 12.35 -14.56 -19.59
C LYS A 86 10.90 -14.15 -19.27
N LEU A 87 10.73 -13.05 -18.54
CA LEU A 87 9.45 -12.46 -18.18
C LEU A 87 8.81 -11.63 -19.30
N LYS A 88 9.49 -11.50 -20.46
CA LYS A 88 9.00 -10.78 -21.64
C LYS A 88 8.60 -9.32 -21.36
N ILE A 89 9.32 -8.64 -20.44
CA ILE A 89 9.05 -7.24 -20.08
C ILE A 89 9.29 -6.33 -21.29
N SER A 90 8.34 -5.41 -21.55
CA SER A 90 8.31 -4.57 -22.76
C SER A 90 9.59 -3.75 -22.93
N LYS A 91 10.12 -3.68 -24.16
CA LYS A 91 11.42 -3.11 -24.57
C LYS A 91 12.65 -3.76 -23.90
N TRP A 92 12.60 -4.03 -22.59
CA TRP A 92 13.66 -4.68 -21.80
C TRP A 92 14.05 -6.06 -22.33
N LYS A 93 13.07 -6.89 -22.72
CA LYS A 93 13.30 -8.25 -23.23
C LYS A 93 14.17 -8.38 -24.49
N HIS A 94 14.50 -7.27 -25.14
CA HIS A 94 15.29 -7.25 -26.36
C HIS A 94 16.70 -6.67 -26.14
N LEU A 95 17.02 -6.12 -24.97
CA LEU A 95 18.28 -5.38 -24.77
C LEU A 95 19.52 -6.24 -25.00
N ILE A 96 19.60 -7.43 -24.39
CA ILE A 96 20.74 -8.36 -24.59
C ILE A 96 20.85 -8.75 -26.08
N LYS A 97 19.72 -9.07 -26.71
CA LYS A 97 19.69 -9.48 -28.12
C LYS A 97 20.12 -8.37 -29.07
N THR A 98 19.77 -7.13 -28.76
CA THR A 98 20.03 -5.96 -29.62
C THR A 98 21.46 -5.45 -29.47
N TYR A 99 21.97 -5.33 -28.24
CA TYR A 99 23.24 -4.65 -27.95
C TYR A 99 24.36 -5.60 -27.53
N GLY A 100 24.05 -6.84 -27.18
CA GLY A 100 24.99 -7.78 -26.56
C GLY A 100 25.05 -7.62 -25.04
N LYS A 101 25.45 -8.70 -24.36
CA LYS A 101 25.42 -8.79 -22.88
C LYS A 101 26.25 -7.70 -22.20
N GLU A 102 27.51 -7.53 -22.60
CA GLU A 102 28.44 -6.57 -21.98
C GLU A 102 27.94 -5.13 -22.12
N VAL A 103 27.52 -4.75 -23.34
CA VAL A 103 27.01 -3.39 -23.62
C VAL A 103 25.71 -3.13 -22.88
N ALA A 104 24.80 -4.12 -22.84
CA ALA A 104 23.55 -3.97 -22.12
C ALA A 104 23.80 -3.76 -20.61
N VAL A 105 24.71 -4.51 -20.00
CA VAL A 105 25.07 -4.34 -18.59
C VAL A 105 25.69 -2.98 -18.33
N ALA A 106 26.65 -2.54 -19.15
CA ALA A 106 27.33 -1.26 -18.98
C ALA A 106 26.39 -0.05 -19.03
N ASN A 107 25.28 -0.16 -19.77
CA ASN A 107 24.28 0.90 -19.92
C ASN A 107 23.04 0.72 -19.02
N THR A 108 23.04 -0.29 -18.15
CA THR A 108 22.00 -0.48 -17.13
C THR A 108 22.47 0.09 -15.80
N LYS A 109 21.68 0.98 -15.21
CA LYS A 109 21.92 1.60 -13.90
C LYS A 109 20.99 0.96 -12.88
N LEU A 110 21.53 0.66 -11.72
CA LEU A 110 20.80 0.10 -10.58
C LEU A 110 20.95 1.05 -9.38
N LYS A 111 19.83 1.59 -8.89
CA LYS A 111 19.81 2.43 -7.69
C LYS A 111 19.03 1.71 -6.59
N ARG A 112 19.65 1.44 -5.45
CA ARG A 112 18.94 0.94 -4.26
C ARG A 112 18.05 2.05 -3.71
N ILE A 113 16.82 1.70 -3.35
CA ILE A 113 15.90 2.59 -2.62
C ILE A 113 15.95 2.17 -1.15
N SER A 114 16.31 3.11 -0.28
CA SER A 114 16.36 2.94 1.18
C SER A 114 14.98 3.17 1.81
N GLY A 115 14.80 2.79 3.07
CA GLY A 115 13.56 3.03 3.84
C GLY A 115 12.50 1.91 3.76
N ALA A 116 12.71 0.85 2.97
CA ALA A 116 11.84 -0.32 2.98
C ALA A 116 12.27 -1.32 4.06
N LEU A 117 11.41 -1.51 5.08
CA LEU A 117 11.69 -2.36 6.25
C LEU A 117 11.75 -3.86 5.91
N THR A 118 10.85 -4.33 5.04
CA THR A 118 10.62 -5.77 4.79
C THR A 118 11.21 -6.26 3.47
N ASN A 119 11.45 -5.35 2.52
CA ASN A 119 11.77 -5.69 1.14
C ASN A 119 12.99 -4.91 0.63
N ALA A 120 13.79 -5.58 -0.18
CA ALA A 120 14.87 -4.95 -0.92
C ALA A 120 14.36 -4.34 -2.23
N ILE A 121 14.33 -3.00 -2.32
CA ILE A 121 13.78 -2.28 -3.47
C ILE A 121 14.88 -1.62 -4.28
N TYR A 122 14.83 -1.79 -5.60
CA TYR A 122 15.77 -1.19 -6.55
C TYR A 122 15.03 -0.52 -7.70
N LYS A 123 15.54 0.64 -8.15
CA LYS A 123 15.19 1.25 -9.44
C LYS A 123 16.18 0.77 -10.49
N VAL A 124 15.66 0.24 -11.61
CA VAL A 124 16.45 -0.23 -12.75
C VAL A 124 16.21 0.70 -13.94
N GLU A 125 17.28 1.29 -14.47
CA GLU A 125 17.24 2.22 -15.60
C GLU A 125 18.17 1.79 -16.72
N PHE A 126 17.84 2.12 -17.96
CA PHE A 126 18.68 1.85 -19.11
C PHE A 126 18.90 3.14 -19.91
N ASP A 127 20.15 3.42 -20.30
CA ASP A 127 20.53 4.62 -21.01
C ASP A 127 20.94 4.33 -22.47
N LEU A 128 20.06 4.65 -23.42
CA LEU A 128 20.32 4.56 -24.87
C LEU A 128 21.03 5.79 -25.42
N LYS A 129 21.16 6.90 -24.66
CA LYS A 129 21.69 8.16 -25.23
C LYS A 129 23.11 8.01 -25.76
N GLU A 130 23.88 7.06 -25.23
CA GLU A 130 25.23 6.76 -25.69
C GLU A 130 25.28 5.70 -26.81
N LEU A 131 24.18 5.00 -27.07
CA LEU A 131 24.10 3.83 -27.97
C LEU A 131 23.28 4.08 -29.24
N ASP A 132 22.16 4.78 -29.15
CA ASP A 132 21.21 4.97 -30.25
C ASP A 132 20.36 6.24 -30.06
N ASN A 133 20.57 7.23 -30.93
CA ASN A 133 19.83 8.50 -30.91
C ASN A 133 18.43 8.41 -31.54
N GLN A 134 18.05 7.28 -32.16
CA GLN A 134 16.73 7.10 -32.78
C GLN A 134 15.73 6.38 -31.89
N ASN A 135 16.19 5.60 -30.91
CA ASN A 135 15.33 4.82 -30.03
C ASN A 135 15.12 5.49 -28.66
N SER A 136 13.87 5.48 -28.18
CA SER A 136 13.52 5.93 -26.83
C SER A 136 13.99 4.93 -25.78
N ASN A 137 14.48 5.40 -24.64
CA ASN A 137 14.77 4.55 -23.48
C ASN A 137 13.56 3.68 -23.11
N PRO A 138 13.78 2.43 -22.66
CA PRO A 138 12.72 1.69 -22.01
C PRO A 138 12.32 2.42 -20.72
N ALA A 139 11.04 2.34 -20.33
CA ALA A 139 10.60 2.90 -19.06
C ALA A 139 11.37 2.22 -17.90
N PRO A 140 11.79 2.97 -16.87
CA PRO A 140 12.42 2.38 -15.69
C PRO A 140 11.55 1.31 -15.04
N LEU A 141 12.19 0.39 -14.33
CA LEU A 141 11.54 -0.68 -13.57
C LEU A 141 11.76 -0.48 -12.08
N LEU A 142 10.78 -0.89 -11.29
CA LEU A 142 10.95 -1.14 -9.86
C LEU A 142 11.16 -2.65 -9.67
N LEU A 143 12.27 -3.04 -9.08
CA LEU A 143 12.58 -4.41 -8.68
C LEU A 143 12.39 -4.51 -7.17
N ARG A 144 11.47 -5.36 -6.74
CA ARG A 144 11.26 -5.68 -5.33
C ARG A 144 11.70 -7.12 -5.06
N VAL A 145 12.59 -7.31 -4.10
CA VAL A 145 13.11 -8.61 -3.65
C VAL A 145 12.68 -8.83 -2.20
N TYR A 146 12.07 -9.97 -1.91
CA TYR A 146 11.53 -10.26 -0.58
C TYR A 146 12.64 -10.61 0.41
N GLY A 147 12.54 -10.12 1.64
CA GLY A 147 13.44 -10.48 2.73
C GLY A 147 13.21 -11.93 3.24
N PRO A 148 14.19 -12.53 3.93
CA PRO A 148 14.11 -13.90 4.45
C PRO A 148 13.04 -14.07 5.54
N ASN A 149 12.74 -13.03 6.32
CA ASN A 149 11.87 -13.12 7.51
C ASN A 149 10.38 -12.84 7.23
N VAL A 150 9.97 -12.71 5.97
CA VAL A 150 8.65 -12.13 5.64
C VAL A 150 7.56 -13.20 5.41
N SER A 151 7.90 -14.49 5.42
CA SER A 151 6.95 -15.59 5.23
C SER A 151 6.04 -15.82 6.45
N SER A 152 6.49 -15.48 7.66
CA SER A 152 5.69 -15.68 8.88
C SER A 152 4.57 -14.64 9.04
N VAL A 153 4.72 -13.44 8.45
CA VAL A 153 3.80 -12.32 8.61
C VAL A 153 2.85 -12.17 7.42
N ILE A 154 3.30 -12.37 6.18
CA ILE A 154 2.55 -12.01 4.95
C ILE A 154 2.29 -13.24 4.06
N ASP A 155 1.03 -13.47 3.68
CA ASP A 155 0.65 -14.48 2.68
C ASP A 155 0.98 -13.99 1.27
N ARG A 156 2.02 -14.55 0.67
CA ARG A 156 2.55 -14.13 -0.63
C ARG A 156 1.66 -14.52 -1.80
N GLU A 157 0.99 -15.67 -1.72
CA GLU A 157 0.09 -16.10 -2.78
C GLU A 157 -1.13 -15.19 -2.82
N TYR A 158 -1.66 -14.85 -1.63
CA TYR A 158 -2.73 -13.88 -1.49
C TYR A 158 -2.29 -12.49 -1.98
N GLU A 159 -1.15 -11.95 -1.53
CA GLU A 159 -0.62 -10.65 -1.98
C GLU A 159 -0.47 -10.58 -3.51
N LEU A 160 0.11 -11.61 -4.14
CA LEU A 160 0.25 -11.66 -5.61
C LEU A 160 -1.10 -11.69 -6.33
N SER A 161 -2.10 -12.36 -5.74
CA SER A 161 -3.47 -12.37 -6.27
C SER A 161 -4.11 -10.98 -6.19
N ILE A 162 -3.87 -10.24 -5.10
CA ILE A 162 -4.30 -8.86 -4.90
C ILE A 162 -3.65 -7.93 -5.91
N LEU A 163 -2.32 -7.94 -6.02
CA LEU A 163 -1.57 -7.10 -6.97
C LEU A 163 -2.00 -7.37 -8.42
N THR A 164 -2.25 -8.63 -8.76
CA THR A 164 -2.81 -9.02 -10.06
C THR A 164 -4.19 -8.41 -10.27
N ARG A 165 -5.09 -8.50 -9.28
CA ARG A 165 -6.43 -7.90 -9.32
C ARG A 165 -6.34 -6.37 -9.49
N LEU A 166 -5.55 -5.69 -8.67
CA LEU A 166 -5.38 -4.22 -8.71
C LEU A 166 -4.80 -3.73 -10.03
N SER A 167 -3.81 -4.43 -10.58
CA SER A 167 -3.23 -4.10 -11.88
C SER A 167 -4.25 -4.18 -13.02
N HIS A 168 -5.26 -5.05 -12.94
CA HIS A 168 -6.34 -5.09 -13.94
C HIS A 168 -7.31 -3.91 -13.81
N HIS A 169 -7.49 -3.38 -12.60
CA HIS A 169 -8.32 -2.20 -12.32
C HIS A 169 -7.57 -0.87 -12.50
N ASN A 170 -6.31 -0.90 -12.95
CA ASN A 170 -5.42 0.28 -13.06
C ASN A 170 -5.26 1.04 -11.73
N ILE A 171 -5.21 0.30 -10.61
CA ILE A 171 -4.91 0.85 -9.28
C ILE A 171 -3.46 0.49 -8.94
N GLY A 172 -2.68 1.48 -8.49
CA GLY A 172 -1.27 1.31 -8.12
C GLY A 172 -0.33 1.10 -9.31
N ALA A 173 0.89 0.63 -9.04
CA ALA A 173 1.87 0.29 -10.06
C ALA A 173 1.50 -0.99 -10.81
N LYS A 174 1.71 -1.03 -12.13
CA LYS A 174 1.46 -2.25 -12.92
C LYS A 174 2.46 -3.34 -12.57
N LEU A 175 1.96 -4.55 -12.33
CA LEU A 175 2.78 -5.74 -12.13
C LEU A 175 3.27 -6.25 -13.50
N LEU A 176 4.60 -6.30 -13.70
CA LEU A 176 5.21 -6.63 -14.99
C LEU A 176 5.67 -8.09 -15.08
N GLY A 177 6.01 -8.71 -13.94
CA GLY A 177 6.39 -10.12 -13.86
C GLY A 177 6.88 -10.52 -12.47
N CYS A 178 6.79 -11.80 -12.15
CA CYS A 178 7.13 -12.36 -10.83
C CYS A 178 8.18 -13.47 -10.93
N PHE A 179 8.99 -13.60 -9.89
CA PHE A 179 9.93 -14.71 -9.68
C PHE A 179 9.87 -15.17 -8.21
N SER A 180 10.59 -16.25 -7.84
CA SER A 180 10.34 -16.99 -6.60
C SER A 180 10.50 -16.13 -5.33
N ASN A 181 11.41 -15.17 -5.34
CA ASN A 181 11.65 -14.25 -4.21
C ASN A 181 11.52 -12.77 -4.59
N GLY A 182 10.69 -12.43 -5.58
CA GLY A 182 10.47 -11.02 -5.91
C GLY A 182 9.65 -10.77 -7.17
N ARG A 183 9.60 -9.50 -7.57
CA ARG A 183 8.77 -9.04 -8.68
C ARG A 183 9.33 -7.78 -9.34
N PHE A 184 8.94 -7.60 -10.60
CA PHE A 184 9.12 -6.35 -11.34
C PHE A 184 7.79 -5.61 -11.43
N GLU A 185 7.82 -4.34 -11.08
CA GLU A 185 6.69 -3.40 -11.14
C GLU A 185 7.04 -2.23 -12.06
N GLN A 186 6.01 -1.54 -12.54
CA GLN A 186 6.17 -0.27 -13.23
C GLN A 186 6.78 0.75 -12.27
N TRP A 187 7.89 1.39 -12.68
CA TRP A 187 8.36 2.58 -12.00
C TRP A 187 7.42 3.75 -12.28
N LEU A 188 6.93 4.40 -11.23
CA LEU A 188 6.12 5.59 -11.32
C LEU A 188 7.04 6.81 -11.42
N ASN A 189 7.05 7.47 -12.57
CA ASN A 189 7.88 8.65 -12.78
C ASN A 189 7.23 9.89 -12.16
N HIS A 190 8.09 10.82 -11.70
CA HIS A 190 7.66 12.11 -11.13
C HIS A 190 6.72 11.97 -9.93
N THR A 191 6.87 10.89 -9.15
CA THR A 191 6.16 10.70 -7.90
C THR A 191 7.07 10.90 -6.71
N ALA A 192 6.53 11.43 -5.61
CA ALA A 192 7.17 11.36 -4.30
C ALA A 192 6.12 10.93 -3.25
N PRO A 193 6.53 10.23 -2.18
CA PRO A 193 5.64 9.95 -1.07
C PRO A 193 5.15 11.24 -0.42
N LEU A 194 4.00 11.17 0.22
CA LEU A 194 3.52 12.23 1.08
C LEU A 194 4.47 12.39 2.28
N THR A 195 4.49 13.61 2.81
CA THR A 195 5.08 13.88 4.12
C THR A 195 3.96 13.90 5.16
N ARG A 196 4.35 13.80 6.45
CA ARG A 196 3.41 13.93 7.57
C ARG A 196 2.60 15.24 7.54
N ASP A 197 3.18 16.31 7.01
CA ASP A 197 2.52 17.61 6.92
C ASP A 197 1.56 17.66 5.73
N LEU A 198 1.96 17.11 4.59
CA LEU A 198 1.10 17.05 3.40
C LEU A 198 -0.13 16.17 3.62
N MET A 199 -0.02 15.11 4.42
CA MET A 199 -1.17 14.27 4.77
C MET A 199 -2.29 15.06 5.49
N ARG A 200 -1.93 16.15 6.18
CA ARG A 200 -2.85 17.03 6.90
C ARG A 200 -3.43 18.16 6.07
N ASP A 201 -2.83 18.47 4.93
CA ASP A 201 -3.34 19.54 4.07
C ASP A 201 -4.79 19.22 3.66
N ASP A 202 -5.70 20.18 3.88
CA ASP A 202 -7.13 20.01 3.64
C ASP A 202 -7.44 19.41 2.26
N ARG A 203 -6.71 19.82 1.21
CA ARG A 203 -6.97 19.35 -0.16
C ARG A 203 -6.45 17.93 -0.36
N VAL A 204 -5.26 17.63 0.16
CA VAL A 204 -4.65 16.31 0.10
C VAL A 204 -5.47 15.32 0.92
N SER A 205 -5.83 15.66 2.16
CA SER A 205 -6.69 14.88 3.06
C SER A 205 -8.03 14.52 2.40
N HIS A 206 -8.73 15.50 1.80
CA HIS A 206 -9.95 15.21 1.05
C HIS A 206 -9.71 14.32 -0.17
N THR A 207 -8.56 14.44 -0.83
CA THR A 207 -8.19 13.58 -1.96
C THR A 207 -7.98 12.14 -1.50
N ILE A 208 -7.25 11.93 -0.40
CA ILE A 208 -7.04 10.60 0.20
C ILE A 208 -8.40 9.95 0.49
N ALA A 209 -9.33 10.68 1.14
CA ALA A 209 -10.68 10.19 1.42
C ALA A 209 -11.41 9.70 0.16
N ARG A 210 -11.34 10.44 -0.95
CA ARG A 210 -11.96 10.03 -2.22
C ARG A 210 -11.26 8.81 -2.83
N ARG A 211 -9.93 8.74 -2.77
CA ARG A 211 -9.16 7.59 -3.27
C ARG A 211 -9.43 6.31 -2.47
N MET A 212 -9.59 6.41 -1.16
CA MET A 212 -10.03 5.29 -0.32
C MET A 212 -11.43 4.83 -0.72
N ARG A 213 -12.37 5.75 -0.95
CA ARG A 213 -13.73 5.39 -1.43
C ARG A 213 -13.69 4.65 -2.77
N GLU A 214 -12.89 5.13 -3.71
CA GLU A 214 -12.68 4.45 -5.00
C GLU A 214 -12.12 3.04 -4.84
N LEU A 215 -11.20 2.82 -3.89
CA LEU A 215 -10.65 1.50 -3.59
C LEU A 215 -11.73 0.56 -3.01
N HIS A 216 -12.45 1.04 -2.00
CA HIS A 216 -13.46 0.26 -1.25
C HIS A 216 -14.61 -0.22 -2.15
N GLU A 217 -15.01 0.57 -3.15
CA GLU A 217 -16.10 0.20 -4.07
C GLU A 217 -15.61 -0.35 -5.41
N GLY A 218 -14.42 0.04 -5.85
CA GLY A 218 -13.89 -0.32 -7.16
C GLY A 218 -13.38 -1.75 -7.24
N ILE A 219 -13.04 -2.35 -6.11
CA ILE A 219 -12.47 -3.70 -6.01
C ILE A 219 -13.47 -4.64 -5.30
N PRO A 220 -14.14 -5.54 -6.05
CA PRO A 220 -15.06 -6.48 -5.44
C PRO A 220 -14.30 -7.56 -4.65
N LEU A 221 -14.83 -7.87 -3.47
CA LEU A 221 -14.41 -9.03 -2.69
C LEU A 221 -14.89 -10.32 -3.33
N THR A 222 -14.07 -11.37 -3.21
CA THR A 222 -14.45 -12.74 -3.53
C THR A 222 -15.31 -13.33 -2.41
N ASN A 223 -16.08 -14.38 -2.71
CA ASN A 223 -16.86 -15.07 -1.68
C ASN A 223 -15.97 -15.65 -0.57
N ASP A 224 -14.77 -16.13 -0.91
CA ASP A 224 -13.84 -16.67 0.07
C ASP A 224 -13.32 -15.58 1.01
N GLU A 225 -13.00 -14.39 0.49
CA GLU A 225 -12.64 -13.22 1.31
C GLU A 225 -13.77 -12.83 2.28
N ILE A 226 -15.03 -12.81 1.81
CA ILE A 226 -16.18 -12.50 2.67
C ILE A 226 -16.38 -13.58 3.74
N ASN A 227 -16.29 -14.86 3.37
CA ASN A 227 -16.50 -15.99 4.28
C ASN A 227 -15.42 -16.06 5.37
N ASN A 228 -14.16 -15.75 5.02
CA ASN A 228 -13.05 -15.71 5.95
C ASN A 228 -13.11 -14.51 6.92
N GLY A 229 -13.93 -13.50 6.59
CA GLY A 229 -14.18 -12.37 7.46
C GLY A 229 -13.11 -11.28 7.38
N SER A 230 -13.01 -10.50 8.45
CA SER A 230 -12.14 -9.34 8.53
C SER A 230 -10.67 -9.73 8.67
N ILE A 231 -9.83 -9.34 7.71
CA ILE A 231 -8.40 -9.69 7.69
C ILE A 231 -7.64 -9.17 8.91
N VAL A 232 -7.97 -7.98 9.41
CA VAL A 232 -7.35 -7.46 10.64
C VAL A 232 -7.60 -8.36 11.84
N TRP A 233 -8.80 -8.92 11.99
CA TRP A 233 -9.10 -9.79 13.13
C TRP A 233 -8.41 -11.15 12.99
N SER A 234 -8.30 -11.69 11.78
CA SER A 234 -7.46 -12.87 11.52
C SER A 234 -5.99 -12.61 11.90
N ASN A 235 -5.46 -11.44 11.56
CA ASN A 235 -4.09 -11.05 11.92
C ASN A 235 -3.92 -10.84 13.43
N ILE A 236 -4.86 -10.14 14.09
CA ILE A 236 -4.85 -9.96 15.56
C ILE A 236 -4.85 -11.31 16.26
N GLU A 237 -5.73 -12.24 15.87
CA GLU A 237 -5.79 -13.58 16.48
C GLU A 237 -4.50 -14.38 16.28
N LYS A 238 -3.96 -14.37 15.05
CA LYS A 238 -2.70 -15.01 14.71
C LYS A 238 -1.55 -14.45 15.54
N TRP A 239 -1.38 -13.13 15.55
CA TRP A 239 -0.31 -12.47 16.30
C TRP A 239 -0.51 -12.56 17.81
N MET A 240 -1.75 -12.65 18.29
CA MET A 240 -1.99 -12.94 19.71
C MET A 240 -1.46 -14.31 20.12
N GLY A 241 -1.60 -15.33 19.27
CA GLY A 241 -0.98 -16.63 19.51
C GLY A 241 0.54 -16.52 19.59
N TYR A 242 1.17 -15.83 18.65
CA TYR A 242 2.62 -15.65 18.62
C TYR A 242 3.16 -14.88 19.83
N VAL A 243 2.51 -13.78 20.20
CA VAL A 243 2.91 -12.96 21.34
C VAL A 243 2.70 -13.74 22.65
N LYS A 244 1.66 -14.57 22.75
CA LYS A 244 1.45 -15.44 23.92
C LYS A 244 2.64 -16.37 24.15
N ASP A 245 3.07 -17.07 23.10
CA ASP A 245 4.19 -18.01 23.17
C ASP A 245 5.49 -17.25 23.48
N PHE A 246 5.69 -16.09 22.86
CA PHE A 246 6.83 -15.21 23.15
C PHE A 246 6.86 -14.76 24.61
N VAL A 247 5.75 -14.26 25.17
CA VAL A 247 5.64 -13.83 26.58
C VAL A 247 5.96 -14.99 27.52
N ALA A 248 5.45 -16.19 27.25
CA ALA A 248 5.74 -17.38 28.05
C ALA A 248 7.25 -17.67 28.09
N LEU A 249 7.93 -17.61 26.94
CA LEU A 249 9.38 -17.78 26.84
C LEU A 249 10.14 -16.68 27.59
N GLN A 250 9.73 -15.41 27.48
CA GLN A 250 10.38 -14.31 28.21
C GLN A 250 10.24 -14.47 29.73
N ARG A 251 9.10 -14.96 30.21
CA ARG A 251 8.91 -15.30 31.63
C ARG A 251 9.82 -16.44 32.08
N GLU A 252 10.06 -17.44 31.24
CA GLU A 252 11.01 -18.53 31.52
C GLU A 252 12.45 -18.02 31.61
N LYS A 253 12.89 -17.22 30.63
CA LYS A 253 14.22 -16.58 30.66
C LYS A 253 14.43 -15.73 31.91
N LYS A 254 13.43 -14.93 32.29
CA LYS A 254 13.47 -14.10 33.51
C LYS A 254 13.59 -14.95 34.78
N LYS A 255 13.03 -16.16 34.82
CA LYS A 255 13.21 -17.11 35.96
C LYS A 255 14.61 -17.73 36.01
N LEU A 256 15.31 -17.77 34.87
CA LEU A 256 16.68 -18.24 34.76
C LEU A 256 17.70 -17.10 34.97
N ASP A 257 17.25 -15.92 35.42
CA ASP A 257 18.05 -14.70 35.56
C ASP A 257 18.74 -14.27 34.24
N GLU A 258 18.17 -14.64 33.09
CA GLU A 258 18.63 -14.17 31.78
C GLU A 258 18.10 -12.75 31.52
N GLU A 259 18.94 -11.93 30.89
CA GLU A 259 18.56 -10.58 30.49
C GLU A 259 17.47 -10.63 29.40
N THR A 260 16.36 -9.93 29.64
CA THR A 260 15.30 -9.73 28.66
C THR A 260 15.04 -8.25 28.48
N LEU A 261 14.95 -7.84 27.21
CA LEU A 261 14.58 -6.48 26.82
C LEU A 261 13.07 -6.27 26.82
N PHE A 262 12.28 -7.32 27.05
CA PHE A 262 10.83 -7.28 27.01
C PHE A 262 10.22 -7.38 28.41
N ASP A 263 9.42 -6.38 28.78
CA ASP A 263 8.58 -6.38 29.98
C ASP A 263 7.12 -6.18 29.58
N GLU A 264 6.30 -7.23 29.76
CA GLU A 264 4.88 -7.21 29.40
C GLU A 264 4.10 -6.10 30.11
N TYR A 265 4.45 -5.74 31.36
CA TYR A 265 3.74 -4.69 32.09
C TYR A 265 4.14 -3.31 31.60
N GLN A 266 5.36 -3.15 31.09
CA GLN A 266 5.75 -1.91 30.41
C GLN A 266 5.08 -1.81 29.04
N VAL A 267 4.95 -2.93 28.30
CA VAL A 267 4.35 -2.90 26.96
C VAL A 267 2.83 -2.77 27.02
N PHE A 268 2.14 -3.63 27.75
CA PHE A 268 0.67 -3.68 27.77
C PHE A 268 0.04 -2.90 28.91
N GLY A 269 0.83 -2.40 29.88
CA GLY A 269 0.33 -1.77 31.09
C GLY A 269 -0.23 -2.74 32.15
N THR A 270 -0.46 -4.00 31.75
CA THR A 270 -0.94 -5.11 32.58
C THR A 270 -0.28 -6.43 32.12
N SER A 271 -0.66 -7.56 32.73
CA SER A 271 -0.27 -8.88 32.23
C SER A 271 -0.82 -9.14 30.82
N PHE A 272 -0.09 -9.91 30.02
CA PHE A 272 -0.55 -10.27 28.68
C PHE A 272 -1.92 -10.94 28.68
N GLU A 273 -2.22 -11.81 29.65
CA GLU A 273 -3.52 -12.49 29.75
C GLU A 273 -4.68 -11.52 29.95
N GLU A 274 -4.49 -10.49 30.77
CA GLU A 274 -5.51 -9.48 31.04
C GLU A 274 -5.73 -8.54 29.83
N PHE A 275 -4.64 -8.18 29.14
CA PHE A 275 -4.73 -7.45 27.87
C PHE A 275 -5.48 -8.28 26.81
N ALA A 276 -5.13 -9.56 26.65
CA ALA A 276 -5.77 -10.45 25.67
C ALA A 276 -7.26 -10.69 25.97
N GLU A 277 -7.64 -10.84 27.24
CA GLU A 277 -9.06 -10.96 27.62
C GLU A 277 -9.81 -9.65 27.34
N THR A 278 -9.19 -8.51 27.59
CA THR A 278 -9.78 -7.20 27.26
C THR A 278 -10.00 -7.04 25.76
N VAL A 279 -9.04 -7.46 24.93
CA VAL A 279 -9.19 -7.48 23.47
C VAL A 279 -10.37 -8.35 23.04
N ASN A 280 -10.58 -9.50 23.70
CA ASN A 280 -11.73 -10.38 23.43
C ASN A 280 -13.07 -9.73 23.82
N VAL A 281 -13.15 -9.08 24.98
CA VAL A 281 -14.33 -8.31 25.40
C VAL A 281 -14.65 -7.20 24.39
N TYR A 282 -13.63 -6.45 23.96
CA TYR A 282 -13.75 -5.44 22.93
C TYR A 282 -14.25 -6.01 21.60
N LYS A 283 -13.68 -7.14 21.13
CA LYS A 283 -14.12 -7.81 19.91
C LYS A 283 -15.62 -8.15 19.95
N GLN A 284 -16.08 -8.73 21.07
CA GLN A 284 -17.49 -9.09 21.24
C GLN A 284 -18.39 -7.85 21.21
N TRP A 285 -18.00 -6.79 21.91
CA TRP A 285 -18.72 -5.51 21.92
C TRP A 285 -18.80 -4.90 20.52
N LEU A 286 -17.68 -4.89 19.78
CA LEU A 286 -17.61 -4.35 18.43
C LEU A 286 -18.50 -5.14 17.47
N PHE A 287 -18.38 -6.47 17.47
CA PHE A 287 -19.15 -7.34 16.56
C PHE A 287 -20.65 -7.22 16.83
N ALA A 288 -21.06 -7.03 18.09
CA ALA A 288 -22.46 -6.78 18.43
C ALA A 288 -23.01 -5.50 17.78
N LYS A 289 -22.21 -4.45 17.60
CA LYS A 289 -22.62 -3.22 16.86
C LYS A 289 -22.96 -3.49 15.40
N TYR A 290 -22.39 -4.54 14.82
CA TYR A 290 -22.60 -4.94 13.43
C TYR A 290 -23.66 -6.04 13.27
N GLY A 291 -24.34 -6.44 14.34
CA GLY A 291 -25.31 -7.56 14.31
C GLY A 291 -24.64 -8.93 14.37
N GLY A 292 -23.45 -9.00 14.97
CA GLY A 292 -22.63 -10.21 15.06
C GLY A 292 -21.73 -10.41 13.84
N GLU A 293 -21.12 -11.59 13.76
CA GLU A 293 -20.12 -11.92 12.73
C GLU A 293 -20.70 -11.87 11.30
N GLU A 294 -21.90 -12.42 11.08
CA GLU A 294 -22.54 -12.41 9.77
C GLU A 294 -22.93 -11.00 9.32
N GLY A 295 -23.40 -10.18 10.27
CA GLY A 295 -23.70 -8.78 10.00
C GLY A 295 -22.43 -7.97 9.67
N LEU A 296 -21.31 -8.28 10.31
CA LEU A 296 -20.00 -7.71 9.95
C LEU A 296 -19.56 -8.16 8.54
N LYS A 297 -19.63 -9.46 8.23
CA LYS A 297 -19.24 -10.01 6.92
C LYS A 297 -19.98 -9.36 5.76
N SER A 298 -21.27 -9.05 5.94
CA SER A 298 -22.09 -8.35 4.94
C SER A 298 -21.65 -6.92 4.64
N ARG A 299 -20.75 -6.35 5.46
CA ARG A 299 -20.28 -4.95 5.38
C ARG A 299 -18.81 -4.84 5.01
N LEU A 300 -18.15 -5.95 4.73
CA LEU A 300 -16.77 -5.94 4.30
C LEU A 300 -16.63 -5.30 2.91
N VAL A 301 -15.60 -4.50 2.76
CA VAL A 301 -15.12 -3.90 1.52
C VAL A 301 -13.63 -4.25 1.36
N PHE A 302 -13.07 -4.00 0.18
CA PHE A 302 -11.64 -4.17 -0.03
C PHE A 302 -10.88 -2.95 0.51
N CYS A 303 -10.11 -3.14 1.58
CA CYS A 303 -9.36 -2.08 2.25
C CYS A 303 -7.86 -2.18 1.97
N HIS A 304 -7.15 -1.06 2.09
CA HIS A 304 -5.70 -1.01 2.02
C HIS A 304 -5.06 -1.53 3.33
N ASN A 305 -5.60 -1.10 4.48
CA ASN A 305 -5.19 -1.42 5.85
C ASN A 305 -3.79 -0.92 6.28
N ASP A 306 -3.17 0.00 5.53
CA ASP A 306 -1.86 0.59 5.85
C ASP A 306 -1.62 1.90 5.08
N THR A 307 -2.50 2.87 5.25
CA THR A 307 -2.47 4.14 4.48
C THR A 307 -1.61 5.21 5.14
N GLN A 308 -0.43 4.81 5.63
CA GLN A 308 0.60 5.74 6.09
C GLN A 308 1.11 6.65 4.95
N TYR A 309 1.69 7.80 5.30
CA TYR A 309 2.14 8.78 4.31
C TYR A 309 3.21 8.24 3.34
N GLY A 310 3.99 7.22 3.75
CA GLY A 310 4.96 6.53 2.89
C GLY A 310 4.31 5.74 1.73
N ASN A 311 3.07 5.28 1.89
CA ASN A 311 2.33 4.47 0.92
C ASN A 311 1.43 5.31 -0.01
N LEU A 312 1.48 6.63 0.12
CA LEU A 312 0.68 7.58 -0.64
C LEU A 312 1.61 8.47 -1.48
N LEU A 313 1.55 8.35 -2.80
CA LEU A 313 2.43 9.09 -3.71
C LEU A 313 1.69 10.24 -4.42
N LEU A 314 2.28 11.42 -4.49
CA LEU A 314 1.82 12.51 -5.36
C LEU A 314 2.62 12.58 -6.64
N THR A 315 1.95 12.72 -7.78
CA THR A 315 2.58 13.02 -9.08
C THR A 315 2.77 14.52 -9.29
N TYR A 316 3.99 14.89 -9.68
CA TYR A 316 4.38 16.25 -10.07
C TYR A 316 4.42 16.38 -11.61
N PRO A 317 3.98 17.51 -12.19
CA PRO A 317 3.98 17.70 -13.63
C PRO A 317 5.41 17.75 -14.22
N THR A 318 5.62 17.08 -15.34
CA THR A 318 6.91 16.89 -16.04
C THR A 318 7.50 18.16 -16.69
N THR A 319 6.91 19.35 -16.51
CA THR A 319 7.33 20.56 -17.24
C THR A 319 7.80 21.68 -16.31
N LEU A 320 9.11 21.75 -16.10
CA LEU A 320 9.82 22.99 -15.79
C LEU A 320 10.94 23.18 -16.82
N SER A 321 10.57 23.66 -18.00
CA SER A 321 11.44 24.60 -18.71
C SER A 321 11.27 25.92 -17.98
N GLU A 322 12.34 26.38 -17.33
CA GLU A 322 12.43 27.64 -16.60
C GLU A 322 11.82 28.80 -17.38
N LYS A 323 10.63 29.24 -16.97
CA LYS A 323 10.17 30.60 -17.23
C LYS A 323 9.97 31.29 -15.89
N ARG A 324 10.88 32.22 -15.62
CA ARG A 324 10.84 33.16 -14.49
C ARG A 324 9.43 33.76 -14.35
N PRO A 325 8.89 33.89 -13.13
CA PRO A 325 7.59 34.49 -12.93
C PRO A 325 7.66 35.97 -13.29
N SER A 326 6.89 36.37 -14.30
CA SER A 326 6.57 37.77 -14.55
C SER A 326 5.40 38.14 -13.65
N SER A 327 5.62 39.15 -12.83
CA SER A 327 4.63 39.76 -11.96
C SER A 327 3.46 40.32 -12.79
N SER A 328 2.28 39.73 -12.67
CA SER A 328 1.04 40.45 -12.95
C SER A 328 0.04 40.13 -11.83
N LYS A 329 -0.22 41.15 -11.02
CA LYS A 329 -1.33 41.16 -10.08
C LYS A 329 -2.62 41.24 -10.89
N ASN A 330 -3.50 40.25 -10.76
CA ASN A 330 -4.91 40.40 -11.06
C ASN A 330 -5.69 39.85 -9.88
N GLU A 331 -6.22 40.76 -9.08
CA GLU A 331 -7.24 40.50 -8.08
C GLU A 331 -8.50 39.99 -8.77
N SER A 332 -8.90 38.76 -8.48
CA SER A 332 -10.23 38.25 -8.81
C SER A 332 -11.13 38.36 -7.58
N LYS A 333 -12.22 39.07 -7.79
CA LYS A 333 -13.27 39.50 -6.85
C LYS A 333 -13.83 38.35 -6.01
N GLU A 334 -14.06 38.67 -4.75
CA GLU A 334 -14.93 37.93 -3.84
C GLU A 334 -16.35 37.88 -4.42
N ASP A 335 -16.86 36.66 -4.63
CA ASP A 335 -18.27 36.47 -4.94
C ASP A 335 -19.08 36.66 -3.64
N HIS A 336 -19.90 37.71 -3.63
CA HIS A 336 -20.88 38.00 -2.61
C HIS A 336 -21.85 36.83 -2.45
N ILE A 337 -21.89 36.22 -1.26
CA ILE A 337 -22.96 35.32 -0.84
C ILE A 337 -24.18 36.18 -0.50
N ASP A 338 -25.23 36.00 -1.30
CA ASP A 338 -26.53 36.65 -1.13
C ASP A 338 -27.25 36.10 0.13
N MET A 339 -27.44 36.96 1.13
CA MET A 339 -28.23 36.68 2.32
C MET A 339 -29.70 37.01 2.05
N CYS A 340 -30.56 36.00 1.88
CA CYS A 340 -31.94 36.01 2.41
C CYS A 340 -32.71 34.70 2.17
N ASN A 341 -32.92 33.91 3.23
CA ASN A 341 -34.20 33.23 3.45
C ASN A 341 -34.39 32.98 4.97
N PRO A 342 -35.39 33.57 5.67
CA PRO A 342 -35.45 33.54 7.13
C PRO A 342 -36.00 32.25 7.76
N ASN A 343 -36.24 31.17 7.01
CA ASN A 343 -36.99 29.99 7.50
C ASN A 343 -36.31 28.62 7.30
N SER A 344 -34.98 28.50 7.43
CA SER A 344 -34.32 27.20 7.57
C SER A 344 -33.61 27.07 8.91
N HIS A 345 -33.79 25.93 9.56
CA HIS A 345 -33.22 25.54 10.85
C HIS A 345 -31.76 26.02 11.02
N LYS A 346 -31.42 26.55 12.20
CA LYS A 346 -30.03 26.86 12.57
C LYS A 346 -29.24 25.55 12.55
N ALA A 347 -28.56 25.26 11.44
CA ALA A 347 -27.62 24.16 11.33
C ALA A 347 -26.49 24.38 12.35
N SER A 348 -26.08 23.32 13.05
CA SER A 348 -24.91 23.37 13.94
C SER A 348 -23.66 23.71 13.13
N LEU A 349 -22.61 24.31 13.74
CA LEU A 349 -21.32 24.50 13.06
C LEU A 349 -20.81 23.18 12.44
N THR A 350 -21.05 22.07 13.14
CA THR A 350 -20.74 20.71 12.69
C THR A 350 -21.45 20.35 11.39
N ASP A 351 -22.75 20.64 11.28
CA ASP A 351 -23.54 20.34 10.07
C ASP A 351 -23.06 21.19 8.89
N SER A 352 -22.77 22.47 9.13
CA SER A 352 -22.22 23.36 8.10
C SER A 352 -20.87 22.87 7.55
N LEU A 353 -20.01 22.28 8.38
CA LEU A 353 -18.73 21.70 7.95
C LEU A 353 -18.96 20.44 7.11
N ILE A 354 -19.85 19.55 7.56
CA ILE A 354 -20.19 18.33 6.83
C ILE A 354 -20.74 18.68 5.45
N PHE A 355 -21.71 19.61 5.34
CA PHE A 355 -22.26 20.04 4.06
C PHE A 355 -21.22 20.65 3.12
N LYS A 356 -20.22 21.36 3.67
CA LYS A 356 -19.12 21.91 2.88
C LYS A 356 -18.29 20.78 2.24
N SER A 357 -17.95 19.75 3.01
CA SER A 357 -17.15 18.62 2.52
C SER A 357 -17.93 17.69 1.60
N LEU A 358 -19.21 17.42 1.88
CA LEU A 358 -20.10 16.63 1.00
C LEU A 358 -20.22 17.23 -0.40
N ARG A 359 -20.19 18.56 -0.50
CA ARG A 359 -20.30 19.30 -1.77
C ARG A 359 -18.95 19.52 -2.47
N ALA A 360 -17.84 19.05 -1.89
CA ALA A 360 -16.53 19.20 -2.50
C ALA A 360 -16.43 18.34 -3.76
N ILE A 361 -16.28 19.00 -4.92
CA ILE A 361 -16.27 18.32 -6.22
C ILE A 361 -14.90 17.66 -6.44
N PRO A 362 -14.85 16.37 -6.83
CA PRO A 362 -13.61 15.72 -7.24
C PRO A 362 -12.92 16.50 -8.35
N THR A 363 -11.62 16.70 -8.23
CA THR A 363 -10.83 17.46 -9.21
C THR A 363 -9.95 16.54 -10.04
N PRO A 364 -9.49 16.96 -11.23
CA PRO A 364 -8.44 16.22 -11.94
C PRO A 364 -7.14 16.06 -11.15
N GLU A 365 -6.91 16.91 -10.13
CA GLU A 365 -5.78 16.78 -9.22
C GLU A 365 -5.89 15.55 -8.32
N ASP A 366 -7.09 15.02 -8.09
CA ASP A 366 -7.29 13.82 -7.28
C ASP A 366 -6.60 12.59 -7.88
N ARG A 367 -6.53 12.54 -9.22
CA ARG A 367 -5.83 11.49 -9.97
C ARG A 367 -4.32 11.53 -9.81
N LYS A 368 -3.78 12.58 -9.17
CA LYS A 368 -2.36 12.71 -8.90
C LYS A 368 -1.91 11.90 -7.69
N LEU A 369 -2.85 11.48 -6.84
CA LEU A 369 -2.57 10.65 -5.68
C LEU A 369 -2.63 9.16 -6.06
N ILE A 370 -1.53 8.45 -5.88
CA ILE A 370 -1.38 7.03 -6.18
C ILE A 370 -1.12 6.30 -4.87
N VAL A 371 -1.92 5.27 -4.60
CA VAL A 371 -1.75 4.37 -3.46
C VAL A 371 -0.86 3.20 -3.87
N ILE A 372 0.11 2.85 -3.05
CA ILE A 372 1.07 1.76 -3.27
C ILE A 372 1.19 0.87 -2.02
N ASP A 373 1.85 -0.27 -2.18
CA ASP A 373 2.17 -1.21 -1.10
C ASP A 373 0.94 -1.87 -0.42
N PHE A 374 0.27 -2.75 -1.18
CA PHE A 374 -0.95 -3.44 -0.76
C PHE A 374 -0.69 -4.72 0.04
N GLU A 375 0.39 -4.77 0.84
CA GLU A 375 0.83 -6.00 1.51
C GLU A 375 -0.10 -6.46 2.64
N TYR A 376 -0.82 -5.53 3.28
CA TYR A 376 -1.84 -5.80 4.30
C TYR A 376 -3.28 -5.71 3.77
N SER A 377 -3.46 -5.50 2.47
CA SER A 377 -4.77 -5.24 1.88
C SER A 377 -5.65 -6.47 1.82
N GLY A 378 -6.96 -6.28 1.99
CA GLY A 378 -7.91 -7.40 2.06
C GLY A 378 -9.28 -6.98 2.60
N PRO A 379 -10.16 -7.97 2.87
CA PRO A 379 -11.51 -7.72 3.37
C PRO A 379 -11.48 -7.09 4.76
N ASN A 380 -12.04 -5.89 4.89
CA ASN A 380 -12.23 -5.22 6.18
C ASN A 380 -13.43 -4.26 6.08
N VAL A 381 -13.80 -3.58 7.17
CA VAL A 381 -14.79 -2.49 7.05
C VAL A 381 -14.10 -1.18 6.69
N ALA A 382 -14.80 -0.32 5.94
CA ALA A 382 -14.28 1.00 5.57
C ALA A 382 -13.88 1.84 6.80
N ALA A 383 -14.65 1.72 7.89
CA ALA A 383 -14.39 2.42 9.13
C ALA A 383 -13.02 2.07 9.74
N TYR A 384 -12.56 0.82 9.61
CA TYR A 384 -11.24 0.41 10.07
C TYR A 384 -10.14 1.07 9.25
N ASP A 385 -10.21 1.01 7.92
CA ASP A 385 -9.16 1.55 7.06
C ASP A 385 -9.02 3.07 7.25
N ILE A 386 -10.16 3.76 7.44
CA ILE A 386 -10.18 5.20 7.75
C ILE A 386 -9.65 5.45 9.18
N ALA A 387 -10.03 4.65 10.18
CA ALA A 387 -9.50 4.79 11.53
C ALA A 387 -7.98 4.62 11.56
N ASP A 388 -7.48 3.63 10.84
CA ASP A 388 -6.06 3.36 10.65
C ASP A 388 -5.34 4.55 10.01
N HIS A 389 -5.87 5.08 8.89
CA HIS A 389 -5.35 6.28 8.24
C HIS A 389 -5.23 7.48 9.18
N LEU A 390 -6.28 7.76 9.95
CA LEU A 390 -6.31 8.90 10.88
C LEU A 390 -5.34 8.68 12.05
N CYS A 391 -5.09 7.44 12.45
CA CYS A 391 -4.07 7.13 13.46
C CYS A 391 -2.65 7.45 12.98
N GLU A 392 -2.37 7.29 11.68
CA GLU A 392 -1.07 7.58 11.09
C GLU A 392 -0.70 9.07 11.14
N TRP A 393 -1.67 9.96 11.39
CA TRP A 393 -1.38 11.38 11.63
C TRP A 393 -0.48 11.55 12.87
N MET A 394 -0.60 10.71 13.89
CA MET A 394 0.23 10.82 15.11
C MET A 394 1.71 10.47 14.88
N ALA A 395 2.04 9.75 13.80
CA ALA A 395 3.38 9.23 13.59
C ALA A 395 4.31 10.21 12.85
N ASP A 396 5.59 10.15 13.20
CA ASP A 396 6.69 10.71 12.43
C ASP A 396 7.83 9.70 12.37
N TYR A 397 7.75 8.78 11.41
CA TYR A 397 8.77 7.73 11.24
C TYR A 397 10.12 8.26 10.78
N HIS A 398 10.21 9.56 10.45
CA HIS A 398 11.46 10.24 10.09
C HIS A 398 12.03 11.10 11.23
N ASP A 399 11.41 11.11 12.41
CA ASP A 399 12.00 11.75 13.60
C ASP A 399 13.37 11.10 13.89
N PRO A 400 14.48 11.87 13.88
CA PRO A 400 15.82 11.31 13.98
C PRO A 400 16.11 10.71 15.37
N ASP A 401 15.37 11.14 16.40
CA ASP A 401 15.59 10.72 17.79
C ASP A 401 14.54 9.70 18.25
N ARG A 402 13.30 9.82 17.75
CA ARG A 402 12.15 9.06 18.26
C ARG A 402 11.19 8.61 17.14
N PRO A 403 11.64 7.83 16.14
CA PRO A 403 10.80 7.39 15.03
C PRO A 403 9.65 6.45 15.46
N HIS A 404 9.73 5.89 16.67
CA HIS A 404 8.72 5.03 17.29
C HIS A 404 7.62 5.80 18.06
N TYR A 405 7.80 7.10 18.28
CA TYR A 405 6.91 7.90 19.12
C TYR A 405 5.64 8.33 18.38
N LEU A 406 4.49 8.24 19.05
CA LEU A 406 3.22 8.71 18.53
C LEU A 406 2.84 10.01 19.26
N ASP A 407 2.90 11.14 18.55
CA ASP A 407 2.42 12.41 19.10
C ASP A 407 0.90 12.45 19.07
N GLN A 408 0.30 12.11 20.19
CA GLN A 408 -1.16 12.03 20.29
C GLN A 408 -1.84 13.41 20.07
N LYS A 409 -1.13 14.52 20.32
CA LYS A 409 -1.68 15.88 20.05
C LYS A 409 -1.87 16.15 18.56
N SER A 410 -1.19 15.35 17.75
CA SER A 410 -1.18 15.44 16.31
C SER A 410 -2.30 14.61 15.66
N TYR A 411 -3.11 13.88 16.45
CA TYR A 411 -4.33 13.22 15.96
C TYR A 411 -5.34 14.27 15.43
N PRO A 412 -6.04 14.00 14.30
CA PRO A 412 -6.95 14.97 13.71
C PRO A 412 -8.07 15.36 14.68
N THR A 413 -8.37 16.66 14.70
CA THR A 413 -9.53 17.23 15.40
C THR A 413 -10.85 16.64 14.89
N VAL A 414 -11.92 16.78 15.66
CA VAL A 414 -13.25 16.30 15.25
C VAL A 414 -13.68 16.96 13.93
N GLU A 415 -13.34 18.24 13.75
CA GLU A 415 -13.60 19.00 12.53
C GLU A 415 -12.85 18.43 11.32
N GLU A 416 -11.55 18.10 11.47
CA GLU A 416 -10.74 17.49 10.40
C GLU A 416 -11.25 16.08 10.07
N GLN A 417 -11.61 15.29 11.08
CA GLN A 417 -12.20 13.96 10.88
C GLN A 417 -13.52 14.05 10.11
N LEU A 418 -14.43 14.93 10.51
CA LEU A 418 -15.71 15.13 9.81
C LEU A 418 -15.51 15.66 8.39
N ALA A 419 -14.52 16.52 8.15
CA ALA A 419 -14.20 16.99 6.83
C ALA A 419 -13.71 15.83 5.93
N PHE A 420 -12.84 14.97 6.45
CA PHE A 420 -12.36 13.76 5.78
C PHE A 420 -13.53 12.81 5.46
N VAL A 421 -14.32 12.44 6.48
CA VAL A 421 -15.45 11.51 6.36
C VAL A 421 -16.51 12.08 5.42
N GLY A 422 -16.80 13.38 5.49
CA GLY A 422 -17.72 14.05 4.56
C GLY A 422 -17.23 13.97 3.11
N SER A 423 -15.92 14.13 2.87
CA SER A 423 -15.34 13.94 1.53
C SER A 423 -15.44 12.48 1.07
N TYR A 424 -15.20 11.51 1.96
CA TYR A 424 -15.35 10.07 1.67
C TYR A 424 -16.82 9.69 1.34
N VAL A 425 -17.78 10.22 2.10
CA VAL A 425 -19.21 9.95 1.92
C VAL A 425 -19.74 10.64 0.66
N GLY A 426 -19.32 11.88 0.40
CA GLY A 426 -19.68 12.64 -0.80
C GLY A 426 -18.99 12.17 -2.08
N ALA A 427 -17.90 11.40 -1.96
CA ALA A 427 -17.18 10.85 -3.10
C ALA A 427 -18.07 9.92 -3.94
N ALA A 428 -18.06 10.16 -5.25
CA ALA A 428 -18.91 9.47 -6.22
C ALA A 428 -18.61 7.95 -6.31
N PRO A 429 -19.59 7.10 -6.71
CA PRO A 429 -20.77 7.44 -7.52
C PRO A 429 -21.82 8.27 -6.77
N LEU A 430 -22.00 9.52 -7.22
CA LEU A 430 -22.77 10.58 -6.54
C LEU A 430 -24.17 10.09 -6.12
N GLY A 431 -24.50 10.26 -4.84
CA GLY A 431 -25.84 10.00 -4.29
C GLY A 431 -26.08 8.59 -3.73
N LYS A 432 -25.05 7.76 -3.58
CA LYS A 432 -25.16 6.45 -2.91
C LYS A 432 -24.41 6.42 -1.59
N ILE A 433 -25.06 5.86 -0.57
CA ILE A 433 -24.43 5.56 0.71
C ILE A 433 -23.21 4.65 0.48
N PRO A 434 -22.06 4.93 1.13
CA PRO A 434 -20.91 4.02 1.12
C PRO A 434 -21.27 2.60 1.48
N LEU A 435 -20.77 1.64 0.69
CA LEU A 435 -20.83 0.23 1.04
C LEU A 435 -20.22 0.00 2.43
N GLY A 436 -20.87 -0.87 3.21
CA GLY A 436 -20.38 -1.30 4.51
C GLY A 436 -20.77 -0.43 5.71
N VAL A 437 -21.39 0.73 5.50
CA VAL A 437 -21.86 1.60 6.60
C VAL A 437 -23.12 1.01 7.26
N LEU A 438 -23.27 1.19 8.57
CA LEU A 438 -24.47 0.78 9.32
C LEU A 438 -25.71 1.58 8.88
N GLU A 439 -26.51 1.00 8.00
CA GLU A 439 -27.87 1.47 7.73
C GLU A 439 -28.82 1.05 8.87
N LYS A 440 -29.68 1.97 9.36
CA LYS A 440 -30.96 1.56 9.96
C LYS A 440 -31.87 1.11 8.80
N ASP A 441 -32.78 0.18 9.05
CA ASP A 441 -33.77 -0.42 8.10
C ASP A 441 -34.71 0.59 7.37
N HIS A 442 -34.38 1.88 7.32
CA HIS A 442 -35.22 2.97 6.84
C HIS A 442 -34.52 3.93 5.86
N TYR A 443 -33.46 3.52 5.15
CA TYR A 443 -33.12 4.20 3.90
C TYR A 443 -34.10 3.74 2.82
N SER A 444 -35.32 4.30 2.85
CA SER A 444 -36.35 3.92 1.90
C SER A 444 -35.89 4.27 0.49
N ASP A 445 -35.92 3.29 -0.41
CA ASP A 445 -35.74 3.43 -1.87
C ASP A 445 -36.63 4.51 -2.52
N ALA A 446 -37.54 5.14 -1.76
CA ALA A 446 -38.46 6.17 -2.17
C ALA A 446 -37.79 7.53 -2.47
N ASN A 447 -36.58 7.82 -1.95
CA ASN A 447 -35.95 9.14 -2.12
C ASN A 447 -35.09 9.31 -3.38
N LYS A 448 -34.99 8.28 -4.24
CA LYS A 448 -34.28 8.36 -5.53
C LYS A 448 -34.86 9.40 -6.52
N ASN A 449 -36.02 9.99 -6.23
CA ASN A 449 -36.74 10.88 -7.14
C ASN A 449 -37.01 12.31 -6.61
N ASN A 450 -36.56 12.70 -5.41
CA ASN A 450 -36.85 14.03 -4.86
C ASN A 450 -35.62 14.96 -4.90
N ASN A 451 -35.62 15.90 -5.85
CA ASN A 451 -34.64 17.00 -5.98
C ASN A 451 -34.84 18.13 -4.94
N ASN A 452 -35.36 17.83 -3.75
CA ASN A 452 -35.72 18.83 -2.74
C ASN A 452 -34.85 18.69 -1.50
N GLY A 453 -33.59 19.14 -1.50
CA GLY A 453 -32.81 19.46 -0.27
C GLY A 453 -32.51 18.37 0.78
N ASP A 454 -33.26 17.26 0.85
CA ASP A 454 -33.21 16.21 1.87
C ASP A 454 -31.99 15.29 1.75
N GLY A 455 -31.43 15.14 0.55
CA GLY A 455 -30.33 14.21 0.31
C GLY A 455 -29.02 14.58 1.02
N ASP A 456 -28.78 15.87 1.25
CA ASP A 456 -27.61 16.33 1.99
C ASP A 456 -27.75 16.01 3.49
N ASP A 457 -28.94 16.14 4.07
CA ASP A 457 -29.22 15.85 5.48
C ASP A 457 -29.03 14.35 5.78
N ASP A 458 -29.50 13.50 4.87
CA ASP A 458 -29.30 12.04 4.91
C ASP A 458 -27.81 11.67 4.85
N LEU A 459 -27.04 12.28 3.94
CA LEU A 459 -25.59 12.06 3.85
C LEU A 459 -24.84 12.62 5.06
N ALA A 460 -25.34 13.70 5.68
CA ALA A 460 -24.77 14.23 6.91
C ALA A 460 -24.99 13.26 8.09
N LEU A 461 -26.14 12.61 8.16
CA LEU A 461 -26.40 11.54 9.13
C LEU A 461 -25.48 10.33 8.89
N VAL A 462 -25.31 9.91 7.64
CA VAL A 462 -24.37 8.85 7.24
C VAL A 462 -22.92 9.21 7.61
N THR A 463 -22.52 10.47 7.42
CA THR A 463 -21.20 10.99 7.83
C THR A 463 -20.98 10.84 9.33
N LYS A 464 -21.97 11.24 10.15
CA LYS A 464 -21.89 11.09 11.61
C LYS A 464 -21.89 9.62 12.05
N ARG A 465 -22.63 8.74 11.36
CA ARG A 465 -22.60 7.30 11.62
C ARG A 465 -21.24 6.68 11.33
N LEU A 466 -20.68 6.96 10.15
CA LEU A 466 -19.36 6.47 9.78
C LEU A 466 -18.29 7.03 10.72
N TYR A 467 -18.40 8.29 11.16
CA TYR A 467 -17.55 8.83 12.22
C TYR A 467 -17.62 7.98 13.50
N ASN A 468 -18.82 7.65 13.99
CA ASN A 468 -18.96 6.79 15.17
C ASN A 468 -18.35 5.41 14.94
N GLU A 469 -18.54 4.82 13.75
CA GLU A 469 -17.93 3.54 13.38
C GLU A 469 -16.40 3.60 13.39
N ILE A 470 -15.80 4.69 12.87
CA ILE A 470 -14.35 4.92 12.90
C ILE A 470 -13.85 4.90 14.35
N VAL A 471 -14.55 5.59 15.26
CA VAL A 471 -14.22 5.58 16.69
C VAL A 471 -14.34 4.17 17.28
N TYR A 472 -15.33 3.37 16.86
CA TYR A 472 -15.45 1.97 17.31
C TYR A 472 -14.29 1.08 16.87
N TRP A 473 -13.73 1.32 15.67
CA TRP A 473 -12.65 0.50 15.10
C TRP A 473 -11.24 0.98 15.45
N ARG A 474 -11.08 2.20 15.96
CA ARG A 474 -9.79 2.76 16.37
C ARG A 474 -8.98 1.85 17.33
N PRO A 475 -9.58 1.21 18.36
CA PRO A 475 -8.84 0.26 19.19
C PRO A 475 -8.30 -0.93 18.39
N ALA A 476 -9.01 -1.42 17.36
CA ALA A 476 -8.54 -2.55 16.56
C ALA A 476 -7.28 -2.18 15.76
N ALA A 477 -7.21 -0.95 15.21
CA ALA A 477 -6.00 -0.47 14.54
C ALA A 477 -4.82 -0.41 15.51
N HIS A 478 -5.02 0.12 16.71
CA HIS A 478 -3.99 0.16 17.75
C HIS A 478 -3.56 -1.24 18.22
N ILE A 479 -4.49 -2.17 18.43
CA ILE A 479 -4.18 -3.56 18.78
C ILE A 479 -3.34 -4.19 17.68
N SER A 480 -3.80 -4.13 16.42
CA SER A 480 -3.10 -4.73 15.28
C SER A 480 -1.62 -4.31 15.23
N TRP A 481 -1.36 -3.00 15.25
CA TRP A 481 0.01 -2.47 15.17
C TRP A 481 0.82 -2.63 16.44
N CYS A 482 0.18 -2.69 17.62
CA CYS A 482 0.85 -3.06 18.87
C CYS A 482 1.46 -4.47 18.76
N LEU A 483 0.67 -5.44 18.29
CA LEU A 483 1.10 -6.82 18.15
C LEU A 483 2.12 -7.01 17.04
N TRP A 484 1.89 -6.36 15.90
CA TRP A 484 2.84 -6.32 14.80
C TRP A 484 4.21 -5.82 15.28
N GLY A 485 4.27 -4.75 16.07
CA GLY A 485 5.52 -4.20 16.59
C GLY A 485 6.31 -5.24 17.40
N ILE A 486 5.65 -6.02 18.25
CA ILE A 486 6.28 -7.07 19.04
C ILE A 486 6.80 -8.19 18.13
N VAL A 487 5.99 -8.63 17.17
CA VAL A 487 6.34 -9.71 16.23
C VAL A 487 7.53 -9.32 15.34
N GLN A 488 7.66 -8.04 15.00
CA GLN A 488 8.79 -7.53 14.20
C GLN A 488 10.04 -7.22 15.02
N SER A 489 9.95 -7.25 16.35
CA SER A 489 11.11 -6.93 17.18
C SER A 489 12.27 -7.91 16.93
N PRO A 490 13.53 -7.46 16.90
CA PRO A 490 14.67 -8.37 16.73
C PRO A 490 14.74 -9.46 17.82
N SER A 491 14.27 -9.16 19.03
CA SER A 491 14.15 -10.12 20.12
C SER A 491 13.16 -11.25 19.84
N PHE A 492 12.18 -11.03 18.96
CA PHE A 492 11.28 -12.06 18.46
C PHE A 492 11.98 -13.00 17.47
N CYS A 493 12.85 -12.47 16.59
CA CYS A 493 13.59 -13.22 15.57
C CYS A 493 14.86 -13.95 16.05
N LEU A 494 15.39 -13.66 17.25
CA LEU A 494 16.51 -14.41 17.85
C LEU A 494 16.12 -15.84 18.31
N GLN A 495 15.04 -16.38 17.79
CA GLN A 495 14.66 -17.76 17.96
C GLN A 495 15.43 -18.63 16.95
N PRO A 496 15.98 -19.77 17.35
CA PRO A 496 16.58 -20.69 16.39
C PRO A 496 15.46 -21.31 15.54
N GLU A 497 15.22 -20.76 14.36
CA GLU A 497 14.42 -21.45 13.34
C GLU A 497 15.24 -22.62 12.77
N ASN A 498 14.68 -23.82 12.89
CA ASN A 498 15.18 -25.05 12.26
C ASN A 498 14.82 -25.09 10.77
N ASP A 499 15.23 -24.08 9.99
CA ASP A 499 15.01 -24.11 8.55
C ASP A 499 16.22 -24.72 7.81
N PRO A 500 15.99 -25.68 6.89
CA PRO A 500 17.06 -26.36 6.18
C PRO A 500 17.76 -25.39 5.21
N VAL A 501 19.04 -25.16 5.47
CA VAL A 501 19.98 -24.46 4.56
C VAL A 501 19.87 -25.07 3.16
N THR A 502 19.19 -24.37 2.25
CA THR A 502 19.14 -24.73 0.83
C THR A 502 20.38 -24.14 0.17
N SER A 503 21.32 -25.02 -0.18
CA SER A 503 22.50 -24.67 -0.96
C SER A 503 22.12 -24.62 -2.45
N SER A 504 22.30 -23.46 -3.09
CA SER A 504 22.21 -23.31 -4.54
C SER A 504 23.61 -23.46 -5.17
N ASN A 505 23.72 -24.29 -6.22
CA ASN A 505 24.91 -24.36 -7.06
C ASN A 505 24.72 -23.43 -8.28
N LEU A 506 25.68 -22.56 -8.54
CA LEU A 506 25.74 -21.74 -9.76
C LEU A 506 26.42 -22.48 -10.93
N PRO A 507 26.05 -22.17 -12.19
CA PRO A 507 26.72 -22.66 -13.38
C PRO A 507 27.80 -21.66 -13.85
N ASP A 508 29.05 -21.86 -13.41
CA ASP A 508 30.32 -21.57 -14.09
C ASP A 508 31.46 -21.30 -13.07
N ASP A 509 32.65 -21.82 -13.37
CA ASP A 509 33.79 -22.07 -12.48
C ASP A 509 34.43 -20.82 -11.80
N GLY A 510 33.79 -20.28 -10.76
CA GLY A 510 34.40 -19.32 -9.84
C GLY A 510 34.00 -19.60 -8.39
N THR A 511 34.97 -19.94 -7.52
CA THR A 511 34.73 -20.16 -6.08
C THR A 511 35.05 -18.87 -5.31
N TYR A 512 34.08 -18.36 -4.55
CA TYR A 512 34.34 -17.41 -3.46
C TYR A 512 33.83 -17.99 -2.14
N LYS A 513 34.63 -17.83 -1.08
CA LYS A 513 34.24 -18.19 0.29
C LYS A 513 33.44 -17.03 0.88
N VAL A 514 32.18 -17.28 1.19
CA VAL A 514 31.38 -16.43 2.08
C VAL A 514 31.85 -16.73 3.51
N VAL A 515 32.47 -15.74 4.17
CA VAL A 515 32.71 -15.77 5.61
C VAL A 515 31.59 -14.97 6.24
N SER A 516 30.64 -15.66 6.84
CA SER A 516 29.60 -15.07 7.69
C SER A 516 30.17 -14.81 9.08
N ASP A 517 30.89 -13.71 9.24
CA ASP A 517 31.24 -13.13 10.55
C ASP A 517 30.96 -11.62 10.50
N LEU A 518 29.75 -11.24 10.94
CA LEU A 518 29.27 -9.86 11.06
C LEU A 518 29.79 -9.17 12.33
N LYS A 519 31.10 -9.26 12.64
CA LYS A 519 31.63 -8.67 13.88
C LYS A 519 32.79 -7.68 13.78
N ASP A 520 33.40 -7.41 12.64
CA ASP A 520 34.48 -6.41 12.59
C ASP A 520 34.42 -5.53 11.34
N LEU A 521 33.61 -4.47 11.40
CA LEU A 521 33.83 -3.25 10.62
C LEU A 521 33.66 -2.02 11.52
N GLN A 522 34.62 -1.81 12.42
CA GLN A 522 34.95 -0.45 12.86
C GLN A 522 35.66 0.25 11.70
N ILE A 523 34.95 1.14 11.00
CA ILE A 523 35.55 1.99 9.97
C ILE A 523 36.27 3.15 10.66
N ASN A 524 37.60 3.14 10.57
CA ASN A 524 38.44 4.31 10.83
C ASN A 524 38.20 5.34 9.72
N ASN A 525 37.54 6.45 10.07
CA ASN A 525 37.43 7.64 9.24
C ASN A 525 38.80 8.30 9.08
N ASN A 526 39.28 8.42 7.84
CA ASN A 526 40.14 9.50 7.39
C ASN A 526 40.14 9.55 5.86
N ASN A 527 39.33 10.43 5.28
CA ASN A 527 39.81 11.47 4.34
C ASN A 527 38.65 12.31 3.81
N ASN A 528 38.84 13.63 3.92
CA ASN A 528 38.00 14.70 3.40
C ASN A 528 37.95 14.69 1.86
N ASN A 529 36.76 14.80 1.26
CA ASN A 529 36.35 15.97 0.44
C ASN A 529 35.05 15.71 -0.35
N SER A 530 34.36 16.83 -0.60
CA SER A 530 33.21 17.11 -1.47
C SER A 530 31.81 16.70 -0.98
N GLU A 531 31.12 17.72 -0.48
CA GLU A 531 29.70 17.81 -0.14
C GLU A 531 28.83 17.74 -1.42
N GLU A 532 27.99 16.72 -1.52
CA GLU A 532 26.67 16.82 -2.16
C GLU A 532 25.67 16.28 -1.14
N MET A 533 24.84 17.17 -0.59
CA MET A 533 23.73 16.81 0.29
C MET A 533 22.66 16.08 -0.54
N GLU A 534 22.69 14.76 -0.52
CA GLU A 534 21.52 13.95 -0.84
C GLU A 534 20.66 13.88 0.43
N GLU A 535 19.44 14.41 0.37
CA GLU A 535 18.43 14.17 1.42
C GLU A 535 18.12 12.66 1.44
N GLU A 536 18.65 11.98 2.46
CA GLU A 536 18.34 10.59 2.77
C GLU A 536 16.86 10.46 3.14
N VAL A 537 16.06 9.93 2.22
CA VAL A 537 14.68 9.51 2.51
C VAL A 537 14.75 8.08 3.05
N GLY A 538 14.70 7.95 4.38
CA GLY A 538 14.52 6.69 5.09
C GLY A 538 15.40 6.62 6.34
N GLY A 539 14.79 6.67 7.53
CA GLY A 539 15.47 6.46 8.80
C GLY A 539 16.12 5.07 8.88
N ASP A 540 17.28 5.00 9.51
CA ASP A 540 18.05 3.77 9.69
C ASP A 540 17.26 2.76 10.55
N THR A 541 16.90 1.63 9.96
CA THR A 541 15.96 0.65 10.52
C THR A 541 16.53 -0.10 11.73
N ASP A 542 17.85 -0.02 11.94
CA ASP A 542 18.52 -0.58 13.12
C ASP A 542 18.25 0.23 14.41
N THR A 543 17.55 1.38 14.31
CA THR A 543 17.27 2.30 15.43
C THR A 543 15.81 2.33 15.91
N PHE A 544 14.90 1.57 15.30
CA PHE A 544 13.48 1.60 15.66
C PHE A 544 13.18 0.81 16.95
N ASP A 545 12.62 1.48 17.97
CA ASP A 545 12.24 0.84 19.25
C ASP A 545 10.81 0.27 19.17
N TYR A 546 10.74 -1.00 18.75
CA TYR A 546 9.50 -1.75 18.59
C TYR A 546 8.67 -1.87 19.89
N PHE A 547 9.31 -2.06 21.04
CA PHE A 547 8.57 -2.25 22.30
C PHE A 547 8.01 -0.93 22.82
N ARG A 548 8.72 0.19 22.65
CA ARG A 548 8.14 1.51 22.93
C ARG A 548 7.01 1.86 21.97
N TYR A 549 7.14 1.53 20.68
CA TYR A 549 6.05 1.69 19.73
C TYR A 549 4.80 0.91 20.17
N SER A 550 4.96 -0.37 20.51
CA SER A 550 3.88 -1.21 21.02
C SER A 550 3.29 -0.70 22.33
N ASN A 551 4.11 -0.17 23.24
CA ASN A 551 3.62 0.50 24.46
C ASN A 551 2.74 1.72 24.13
N ASN A 552 3.16 2.59 23.21
CA ASN A 552 2.38 3.75 22.81
C ASN A 552 1.02 3.33 22.23
N LYS A 553 0.99 2.30 21.38
CA LYS A 553 -0.25 1.75 20.81
C LYS A 553 -1.13 1.11 21.89
N ALA A 554 -0.58 0.32 22.82
CA ALA A 554 -1.34 -0.30 23.92
C ALA A 554 -1.98 0.75 24.84
N GLY A 555 -1.27 1.83 25.15
CA GLY A 555 -1.82 2.95 25.92
C GLY A 555 -3.05 3.59 25.24
N LEU A 556 -3.01 3.73 23.90
CA LEU A 556 -4.15 4.22 23.12
C LEU A 556 -5.33 3.24 23.11
N VAL A 557 -5.08 1.93 23.09
CA VAL A 557 -6.14 0.90 23.25
C VAL A 557 -6.88 1.12 24.55
N TRP A 558 -6.17 1.21 25.68
CA TRP A 558 -6.80 1.41 26.98
C TRP A 558 -7.62 2.69 27.03
N ASN A 559 -7.06 3.79 26.51
CA ASN A 559 -7.75 5.07 26.43
C ASN A 559 -9.11 4.94 25.73
N ASP A 560 -9.12 4.36 24.53
CA ASP A 560 -10.36 4.23 23.75
C ASP A 560 -11.37 3.30 24.40
N LEU A 561 -10.92 2.19 24.98
CA LEU A 561 -11.84 1.23 25.62
C LEU A 561 -12.48 1.81 26.89
N PHE A 562 -11.79 2.68 27.62
CA PHE A 562 -12.38 3.44 28.73
C PHE A 562 -13.39 4.45 28.23
N GLU A 563 -13.07 5.24 27.20
CA GLU A 563 -13.97 6.26 26.68
C GLU A 563 -15.23 5.67 26.02
N LEU A 564 -15.10 4.52 25.35
CA LEU A 564 -16.22 3.77 24.78
C LEU A 564 -17.07 3.04 25.84
N GLY A 565 -16.61 3.01 27.10
CA GLY A 565 -17.26 2.29 28.20
C GLY A 565 -17.27 0.77 28.01
N VAL A 566 -16.32 0.23 27.24
CA VAL A 566 -16.15 -1.22 27.03
C VAL A 566 -15.57 -1.86 28.29
N VAL A 567 -14.63 -1.16 28.92
CA VAL A 567 -14.03 -1.55 30.20
C VAL A 567 -14.10 -0.40 31.20
N ASP A 568 -14.14 -0.76 32.48
CA ASP A 568 -14.27 0.19 33.58
C ASP A 568 -12.89 0.60 34.08
N ARG A 569 -12.57 1.89 34.01
CA ARG A 569 -11.27 2.44 34.40
C ARG A 569 -10.91 2.12 35.85
N GLU A 570 -11.88 2.05 36.75
CA GLU A 570 -11.63 1.78 38.17
C GLU A 570 -11.14 0.35 38.45
N LYS A 571 -11.26 -0.56 37.46
CA LYS A 571 -10.88 -1.97 37.59
C LYS A 571 -9.45 -2.28 37.14
N PHE A 572 -8.75 -1.32 36.53
CA PHE A 572 -7.43 -1.54 35.95
C PHE A 572 -6.42 -0.54 36.52
N ASP A 573 -5.34 -1.06 37.12
CA ASP A 573 -4.17 -0.27 37.53
C ASP A 573 -3.13 -0.33 36.41
N ILE A 574 -3.33 0.48 35.36
CA ILE A 574 -2.48 0.51 34.18
C ILE A 574 -1.14 1.18 34.54
N LYS A 575 -0.07 0.38 34.60
CA LYS A 575 1.26 0.90 34.89
C LYS A 575 1.80 1.69 33.68
N GLY A 576 2.42 2.84 33.94
CA GLY A 576 3.02 3.66 32.89
C GLY A 576 2.05 4.65 32.24
N GLU A 577 0.97 5.05 32.90
CA GLU A 577 0.03 6.12 32.46
C GLU A 577 0.70 7.49 32.20
N GLU A 578 2.01 7.68 32.46
CA GLU A 578 2.71 8.94 32.20
C GLU A 578 2.75 9.28 30.71
N GLY A 579 1.76 10.06 30.27
CA GLY A 579 1.75 10.68 28.93
C GLY A 579 0.57 10.31 28.03
N VAL A 580 -0.30 9.37 28.42
CA VAL A 580 -1.52 9.07 27.64
C VAL A 580 -2.54 10.17 27.87
N LYS A 581 -2.83 10.96 26.84
CA LYS A 581 -3.83 12.01 26.85
C LYS A 581 -5.10 11.52 26.14
N PHE A 582 -6.24 11.87 26.71
CA PHE A 582 -7.57 11.61 26.16
C PHE A 582 -7.82 12.50 24.94
N TYR A 583 -8.02 11.91 23.76
CA TYR A 583 -8.51 12.64 22.57
C TYR A 583 -9.89 12.08 22.23
N GLY A 584 -10.90 12.85 22.61
CA GLY A 584 -12.23 12.35 22.95
C GLY A 584 -12.91 11.49 21.88
N ALA A 585 -13.41 10.34 22.30
CA ALA A 585 -14.35 9.47 21.59
C ALA A 585 -15.80 9.99 21.67
N GLY A 586 -16.00 11.31 21.54
CA GLY A 586 -17.33 11.89 21.55
C GLY A 586 -18.15 11.35 20.38
N LEU A 587 -19.18 10.55 20.66
CA LEU A 587 -20.06 9.98 19.64
C LEU A 587 -21.22 10.93 19.34
N PHE A 588 -21.64 10.97 18.08
CA PHE A 588 -22.87 11.67 17.69
C PHE A 588 -24.10 10.80 17.98
N GLU A 589 -25.21 11.42 18.39
CA GLU A 589 -26.52 10.76 18.43
C GLU A 589 -27.03 10.57 16.98
N VAL A 590 -27.23 9.31 16.54
CA VAL A 590 -27.53 8.94 15.13
C VAL A 590 -28.53 7.79 14.94
#